data_AF-A0A7X8W134-F1
#
_entry.id   AF-A0A7X8W134-F1
#
_cell.length_a   1.000
_cell.length_b   1.000
_cell.length_c   1.000
_cell.angle_alpha   90.00
_cell.angle_beta   90.00
_cell.angle_gamma   90.00
#
_symmetry.space_group_name_H-M   'P 1'
#
loop_
_entity.id
_entity.type
_entity.pdbx_description
1 polymer ?
#
loop_
_entity_poly.entity_id
_entity_poly.type
_entity_poly.pdbx_seq_one_letter_code
_entity_poly.pdbx_strand_id
1 'polypeptide(L)'
;MKRIIIIIMAILLFVGAAVGCQPSDPPAEETKPSAEVADTTSAPEPSDSAAEPAPSESEADPVPITAEAFLAKPGIRISVQAGTVGDFVAQDFVGMENVDQFARYVDAITALSQDKVQGTIMDYGPALKVVQNNPDLVIMDDALTEENYAFGIKKGNDELLEAVNAALKTLSDDGTLQEIFDKYINDEEGAGDNIDFNKGAANGELIMGTESGFAPYEMRKGDQVIGIDVEIMAAVAKSMDKELVIEDMNF
;
A
#
# COMPACT_ATOMS: atom_id res chain seq x y z
N MET A 1 3.94 -25.38 -6.69
CA MET A 1 4.57 -24.12 -7.15
C MET A 1 4.04 -23.02 -6.25
N LYS A 2 4.86 -22.07 -5.80
CA LYS A 2 4.38 -20.97 -4.95
C LYS A 2 3.60 -19.97 -5.80
N ARG A 3 2.55 -19.39 -5.23
CA ARG A 3 1.66 -18.38 -5.82
C ARG A 3 2.11 -16.98 -5.40
N ILE A 4 1.97 -16.02 -6.29
CA ILE A 4 2.69 -14.76 -6.18
C ILE A 4 1.79 -13.63 -5.70
N ILE A 5 2.24 -12.93 -4.66
CA ILE A 5 1.71 -11.65 -4.21
C ILE A 5 2.71 -10.58 -4.63
N ILE A 6 2.23 -9.57 -5.33
CA ILE A 6 2.99 -8.42 -5.76
C ILE A 6 2.62 -7.26 -4.84
N ILE A 7 3.61 -6.57 -4.30
CA ILE A 7 3.36 -5.59 -3.24
C ILE A 7 3.45 -4.16 -3.76
N ILE A 8 2.63 -3.31 -3.15
CA ILE A 8 2.85 -1.87 -3.09
C ILE A 8 3.41 -1.56 -1.70
N MET A 9 4.49 -0.79 -1.67
CA MET A 9 5.16 -0.39 -0.43
C MET A 9 4.61 0.96 0.01
N ALA A 10 3.97 1.01 1.16
CA ALA A 10 3.69 2.30 1.77
C ALA A 10 4.94 2.82 2.47
N ILE A 11 5.36 4.04 2.16
CA ILE A 11 6.33 4.75 2.97
C ILE A 11 5.55 5.54 4.03
N LEU A 12 5.83 5.26 5.30
CA LEU A 12 5.26 5.96 6.44
C LEU A 12 5.89 7.37 6.59
N LEU A 13 5.73 8.24 5.58
CA LEU A 13 6.12 9.64 5.66
C LEU A 13 4.89 10.47 6.01
N PHE A 14 4.75 10.78 7.29
CA PHE A 14 3.80 11.75 7.86
C PHE A 14 2.38 11.64 7.31
N VAL A 15 1.61 10.71 7.90
CA VAL A 15 0.17 10.53 7.68
C VAL A 15 -0.53 11.91 7.73
N GLY A 16 -1.09 12.32 6.60
CA GLY A 16 -1.87 13.55 6.47
C GLY A 16 -3.30 13.21 6.05
N ALA A 17 -4.28 13.97 6.51
CA ALA A 17 -5.64 13.87 6.01
C ALA A 17 -5.75 14.60 4.66
N ALA A 18 -6.48 14.01 3.71
CA ALA A 18 -6.71 14.57 2.39
C ALA A 18 -8.22 14.70 2.10
N VAL A 19 -8.58 15.64 1.22
CA VAL A 19 -9.96 15.79 0.77
C VAL A 19 -10.28 14.67 -0.23
N GLY A 20 -11.30 13.86 0.07
CA GLY A 20 -11.72 12.79 -0.84
C GLY A 20 -12.25 13.34 -2.16
N CYS A 21 -11.59 13.01 -3.26
CA CYS A 21 -12.11 13.16 -4.62
C CYS A 21 -12.51 11.78 -5.16
N GLN A 22 -13.77 11.63 -5.60
CA GLN A 22 -14.16 10.56 -6.52
C GLN A 22 -13.46 10.75 -7.88
N PRO A 23 -13.27 9.68 -8.68
CA PRO A 23 -12.47 9.75 -9.90
C PRO A 23 -13.22 10.52 -11.00
N SER A 24 -12.85 11.78 -11.18
CA SER A 24 -12.90 12.46 -12.48
C SER A 24 -12.08 13.74 -12.40
N ASP A 25 -10.78 13.60 -12.65
CA ASP A 25 -10.01 14.36 -13.66
C ASP A 25 -8.53 13.94 -13.54
N PRO A 26 -7.85 13.61 -14.66
CA PRO A 26 -6.46 13.18 -14.62
C PRO A 26 -5.55 14.34 -14.16
N PRO A 27 -4.52 14.08 -13.36
CA PRO A 27 -3.56 15.11 -12.96
C PRO A 27 -2.83 15.66 -14.20
N ALA A 28 -2.59 16.96 -14.19
CA ALA A 28 -1.85 17.65 -15.24
C ALA A 28 -0.46 17.03 -15.41
N GLU A 29 -0.12 16.74 -16.67
CA GLU A 29 1.12 16.15 -17.14
C GLU A 29 2.34 17.00 -16.70
N GLU A 30 3.12 16.52 -15.73
CA GLU A 30 4.44 17.10 -15.44
C GLU A 30 5.43 16.65 -16.52
N THR A 31 5.70 17.55 -17.47
CA THR A 31 6.68 17.36 -18.53
C THR A 31 8.10 17.24 -17.94
N LYS A 32 8.70 16.07 -18.08
CA LYS A 32 10.14 15.80 -17.86
C LYS A 32 10.98 16.59 -18.89
N PRO A 33 12.09 17.25 -18.51
CA PRO A 33 12.92 17.95 -19.47
C PRO A 33 13.73 16.96 -20.32
N SER A 34 13.72 17.20 -21.63
CA SER A 34 14.45 16.45 -22.65
C SER A 34 15.96 16.73 -22.54
N ALA A 35 16.79 15.69 -22.55
CA ALA A 35 18.24 15.82 -22.60
C ALA A 35 18.70 16.16 -24.04
N GLU A 36 19.45 17.25 -24.14
CA GLU A 36 20.02 17.81 -25.36
C GLU A 36 21.16 16.93 -25.91
N VAL A 37 21.14 16.71 -27.23
CA VAL A 37 22.16 15.99 -27.99
C VAL A 37 23.21 16.99 -28.47
N ALA A 38 24.49 16.75 -28.18
CA ALA A 38 25.58 17.44 -28.84
C ALA A 38 26.64 16.42 -29.32
N ASP A 39 26.64 16.23 -30.63
CA ASP A 39 27.67 15.61 -31.45
C ASP A 39 28.83 16.60 -31.66
N THR A 40 30.09 16.16 -31.51
CA THR A 40 31.14 16.44 -32.52
C THR A 40 32.32 15.46 -32.40
N THR A 41 32.69 14.98 -33.58
CA THR A 41 33.78 14.10 -34.03
C THR A 41 35.23 14.51 -33.72
N SER A 42 36.14 13.53 -33.53
CA SER A 42 37.28 13.23 -34.44
C SER A 42 38.32 12.28 -33.79
N ALA A 43 38.76 11.26 -34.55
CA ALA A 43 39.94 10.40 -34.29
C ALA A 43 41.22 11.03 -34.94
N PRO A 44 42.48 10.50 -34.82
CA PRO A 44 42.89 9.09 -34.99
C PRO A 44 43.96 8.50 -34.01
N GLU A 45 44.13 7.17 -34.12
CA GLU A 45 45.05 6.19 -33.45
C GLU A 45 46.58 6.32 -33.81
N PRO A 46 47.58 5.47 -33.35
CA PRO A 46 47.53 4.07 -32.81
C PRO A 46 48.59 3.53 -31.79
N SER A 47 48.50 2.21 -31.52
CA SER A 47 49.41 1.23 -30.83
C SER A 47 49.28 1.13 -29.30
N ASP A 48 49.30 -0.03 -28.63
CA ASP A 48 50.03 -1.28 -28.89
C ASP A 48 49.39 -2.49 -28.14
N SER A 49 49.75 -3.68 -28.62
CA SER A 49 49.58 -5.08 -28.17
C SER A 49 49.20 -5.40 -26.71
N ALA A 50 48.17 -6.24 -26.52
CA ALA A 50 48.27 -7.62 -25.96
C ALA A 50 46.88 -8.25 -25.74
N ALA A 51 46.67 -9.47 -26.23
CA ALA A 51 45.44 -10.24 -25.99
C ALA A 51 45.51 -10.94 -24.62
N GLU A 52 44.59 -10.62 -23.72
CA GLU A 52 44.28 -11.41 -22.53
C GLU A 52 43.12 -12.39 -22.83
N PRO A 53 43.12 -13.60 -22.25
CA PRO A 53 42.11 -14.61 -22.54
C PRO A 53 40.75 -14.22 -21.95
N ALA A 54 39.68 -14.55 -22.67
CA ALA A 54 38.31 -14.33 -22.24
C ALA A 54 38.07 -14.94 -20.85
N PRO A 55 37.45 -14.20 -19.89
CA PRO A 55 37.02 -14.79 -18.64
C PRO A 55 35.91 -15.81 -18.93
N SER A 56 36.06 -17.01 -18.38
CA SER A 56 35.06 -18.06 -18.40
C SER A 56 33.73 -17.50 -17.90
N GLU A 57 32.66 -17.72 -18.67
CA GLU A 57 31.29 -17.42 -18.26
C GLU A 57 30.99 -18.19 -16.97
N SER A 58 31.11 -17.49 -15.84
CA SER A 58 30.44 -17.87 -14.60
C SER A 58 28.96 -17.87 -14.92
N GLU A 59 28.30 -19.03 -14.82
CA GLU A 59 26.83 -19.08 -14.83
C GLU A 59 26.34 -18.12 -13.75
N ALA A 60 25.86 -16.95 -14.17
CA ALA A 60 25.23 -16.00 -13.27
C ALA A 60 23.99 -16.69 -12.73
N ASP A 61 23.82 -16.69 -11.41
CA ASP A 61 22.56 -17.10 -10.79
C ASP A 61 21.40 -16.41 -11.54
N PRO A 62 20.30 -17.11 -11.84
CA PRO A 62 19.22 -16.54 -12.62
C PRO A 62 18.73 -15.27 -11.94
N VAL A 63 18.78 -14.15 -12.68
CA VAL A 63 18.32 -12.85 -12.19
C VAL A 63 16.88 -13.03 -11.69
N PRO A 64 16.58 -12.67 -10.42
CA PRO A 64 15.22 -12.77 -9.91
C PRO A 64 14.28 -11.96 -10.79
N ILE A 65 13.13 -12.55 -11.13
CA ILE A 65 12.13 -11.88 -11.95
C ILE A 65 11.55 -10.69 -11.18
N THR A 66 11.54 -9.51 -11.80
CA THR A 66 10.89 -8.32 -11.23
C THR A 66 9.37 -8.43 -11.34
N ALA A 67 8.64 -7.70 -10.52
CA ALA A 67 7.20 -7.54 -10.56
C ALA A 67 6.73 -7.09 -11.95
N GLU A 68 7.37 -6.09 -12.54
CA GLU A 68 7.06 -5.62 -13.90
C GLU A 68 7.24 -6.75 -14.93
N ALA A 69 8.36 -7.49 -14.87
CA ALA A 69 8.61 -8.60 -15.79
C ALA A 69 7.63 -9.77 -15.57
N PHE A 70 7.17 -9.97 -14.34
CA PHE A 70 6.12 -10.93 -14.02
C PHE A 70 4.78 -10.53 -14.64
N LEU A 71 4.41 -9.25 -14.52
CA LEU A 71 3.19 -8.67 -15.10
C LEU A 71 3.22 -8.65 -16.63
N ALA A 72 4.38 -8.54 -17.26
CA ALA A 72 4.50 -8.54 -18.73
C ALA A 72 4.26 -9.91 -19.40
N LYS A 73 3.99 -10.97 -18.64
CA LYS A 73 3.80 -12.33 -19.19
C LYS A 73 2.53 -12.39 -20.07
N PRO A 74 2.61 -12.99 -21.28
CA PRO A 74 1.45 -13.14 -22.13
C PRO A 74 0.31 -13.91 -21.45
N GLY A 75 -0.90 -13.36 -21.47
CA GLY A 75 -2.09 -13.97 -20.89
C GLY A 75 -2.14 -13.95 -19.37
N ILE A 76 -1.35 -13.08 -18.72
CA ILE A 76 -1.42 -12.87 -17.27
C ILE A 76 -2.84 -12.45 -16.86
N ARG A 77 -3.26 -12.94 -15.70
CA ARG A 77 -4.47 -12.53 -14.99
C ARG A 77 -4.09 -12.16 -13.58
N ILE A 78 -4.52 -10.98 -13.13
CA ILE A 78 -4.20 -10.43 -11.82
C ILE A 78 -5.49 -10.17 -11.06
N SER A 79 -5.55 -10.56 -9.79
CA SER A 79 -6.65 -10.17 -8.91
C SER A 79 -6.29 -8.94 -8.09
N VAL A 80 -7.26 -8.08 -7.81
CA VAL A 80 -7.10 -6.90 -6.94
C VAL A 80 -8.36 -6.67 -6.11
N GLN A 81 -8.24 -5.90 -5.02
CA GLN A 81 -9.40 -5.30 -4.39
C GLN A 81 -9.80 -4.04 -5.18
N ALA A 82 -11.06 -3.97 -5.58
CA ALA A 82 -11.60 -2.86 -6.36
C ALA A 82 -11.43 -1.52 -5.64
N GLY A 83 -11.09 -0.46 -6.37
CA GLY A 83 -11.02 0.90 -5.82
C GLY A 83 -9.76 1.20 -4.99
N THR A 84 -8.81 0.27 -4.93
CA THR A 84 -7.49 0.50 -4.29
C THR A 84 -6.48 1.08 -5.27
N VAL A 85 -5.35 1.58 -4.77
CA VAL A 85 -4.23 1.96 -5.64
C VAL A 85 -3.72 0.74 -6.42
N GLY A 86 -3.69 -0.44 -5.80
CA GLY A 86 -3.36 -1.70 -6.46
C GLY A 86 -4.23 -2.01 -7.67
N ASP A 87 -5.51 -1.64 -7.64
CA ASP A 87 -6.43 -1.77 -8.78
C ASP A 87 -6.04 -0.86 -9.95
N PHE A 88 -5.80 0.43 -9.68
CA PHE A 88 -5.37 1.37 -10.72
C PHE A 88 -4.00 1.00 -11.31
N VAL A 89 -3.05 0.63 -10.45
CA VAL A 89 -1.73 0.14 -10.88
C VAL A 89 -1.86 -1.12 -11.72
N ALA A 90 -2.69 -2.09 -11.33
CA ALA A 90 -2.91 -3.29 -12.13
C ALA A 90 -3.45 -2.94 -13.52
N GLN A 91 -4.42 -2.02 -13.61
CA GLN A 91 -4.98 -1.58 -14.88
C GLN A 91 -3.92 -0.94 -15.79
N ASP A 92 -3.04 -0.11 -15.24
CA ASP A 92 -1.96 0.54 -16.00
C ASP A 92 -0.93 -0.46 -16.54
N PHE A 93 -0.61 -1.51 -15.77
CA PHE A 93 0.40 -2.50 -16.16
C PHE A 93 -0.13 -3.60 -17.09
N VAL A 94 -1.32 -4.14 -16.80
CA VAL A 94 -1.83 -5.33 -17.52
C VAL A 94 -3.10 -5.08 -18.33
N GLY A 95 -3.72 -3.91 -18.22
CA GLY A 95 -5.00 -3.61 -18.87
C GLY A 95 -6.19 -4.24 -18.15
N MET A 96 -7.31 -3.50 -18.08
CA MET A 96 -8.50 -3.89 -17.31
C MET A 96 -9.06 -5.27 -17.70
N GLU A 97 -8.91 -5.71 -18.95
CA GLU A 97 -9.33 -7.04 -19.42
C GLU A 97 -8.59 -8.22 -18.75
N ASN A 98 -7.44 -7.93 -18.14
CA ASN A 98 -6.59 -8.89 -17.43
C ASN A 98 -6.69 -8.75 -15.90
N VAL A 99 -7.55 -7.86 -15.40
CA VAL A 99 -7.77 -7.61 -13.98
C VAL A 99 -9.10 -8.21 -13.52
N ASP A 100 -9.04 -9.05 -12.50
CA ASP A 100 -10.21 -9.54 -11.77
C ASP A 100 -10.35 -8.74 -10.46
N GLN A 101 -11.31 -7.81 -10.46
CA GLN A 101 -11.63 -6.96 -9.31
C GLN A 101 -12.55 -7.69 -8.33
N PHE A 102 -12.25 -7.57 -7.03
CA PHE A 102 -13.05 -8.12 -5.94
C PHE A 102 -13.39 -7.02 -4.93
N ALA A 103 -14.57 -7.11 -4.31
CA ALA A 103 -14.95 -6.17 -3.26
C ALA A 103 -14.05 -6.28 -2.02
N ARG A 104 -13.59 -7.50 -1.69
CA ARG A 104 -12.74 -7.76 -0.53
C ARG A 104 -11.44 -8.44 -0.94
N TYR A 105 -10.35 -8.07 -0.30
CA TYR A 105 -9.03 -8.66 -0.57
C TYR A 105 -9.01 -10.19 -0.37
N VAL A 106 -9.77 -10.72 0.61
CA VAL A 106 -9.85 -12.18 0.85
C VAL A 106 -10.35 -12.96 -0.36
N ASP A 107 -11.21 -12.36 -1.19
CA ASP A 107 -11.74 -12.98 -2.39
C ASP A 107 -10.69 -12.95 -3.52
N ALA A 108 -9.90 -11.88 -3.61
CA ALA A 108 -8.74 -11.80 -4.50
C ALA A 108 -7.68 -12.87 -4.17
N ILE A 109 -7.36 -13.03 -2.88
CA ILE A 109 -6.45 -14.09 -2.40
C ILE A 109 -7.03 -15.48 -2.64
N THR A 110 -8.36 -15.65 -2.52
CA THR A 110 -9.02 -16.91 -2.84
C THR A 110 -8.91 -17.24 -4.33
N ALA A 111 -9.07 -16.25 -5.22
CA ALA A 111 -8.89 -16.44 -6.66
C ALA A 111 -7.46 -16.88 -7.00
N LEU A 112 -6.46 -16.26 -6.37
CA LEU A 112 -5.05 -16.67 -6.49
C LEU A 112 -4.86 -18.11 -5.99
N SER A 113 -5.37 -18.43 -4.81
CA SER A 113 -5.26 -19.76 -4.20
C SER A 113 -5.94 -20.88 -5.02
N GLN A 114 -6.95 -20.52 -5.83
CA GLN A 114 -7.66 -21.41 -6.75
C GLN A 114 -7.06 -21.45 -8.15
N ASP A 115 -5.90 -20.82 -8.36
CA ASP A 115 -5.19 -20.74 -9.64
C ASP A 115 -6.03 -20.11 -10.77
N LYS A 116 -7.01 -19.26 -10.41
CA LYS A 116 -7.81 -18.48 -11.38
C LYS A 116 -7.03 -17.30 -11.95
N VAL A 117 -6.14 -16.74 -11.14
CA VAL A 117 -5.20 -15.68 -11.48
C VAL A 117 -3.77 -16.15 -11.20
N GLN A 118 -2.78 -15.48 -11.78
CA GLN A 118 -1.37 -15.82 -11.58
C GLN A 118 -0.71 -14.98 -10.50
N GLY A 119 -1.27 -13.81 -10.18
CA GLY A 119 -0.82 -12.97 -9.07
C GLY A 119 -1.93 -12.11 -8.49
N THR A 120 -1.66 -11.56 -7.30
CA THR A 120 -2.48 -10.54 -6.66
C THR A 120 -1.62 -9.31 -6.39
N ILE A 121 -2.10 -8.12 -6.73
CA ILE A 121 -1.48 -6.86 -6.30
C ILE A 121 -2.15 -6.40 -5.00
N MET A 122 -1.36 -6.13 -3.97
CA MET A 122 -1.87 -5.66 -2.67
C MET A 122 -0.81 -4.93 -1.84
N ASP A 123 -1.21 -4.31 -0.74
CA ASP A 123 -0.32 -3.65 0.20
C ASP A 123 0.54 -4.62 1.02
N TYR A 124 1.75 -4.16 1.36
CA TYR A 124 2.73 -4.99 2.07
C TYR A 124 2.26 -5.49 3.44
N GLY A 125 1.63 -4.63 4.25
CA GLY A 125 1.14 -5.00 5.60
C GLY A 125 0.18 -6.19 5.57
N PRO A 126 -0.92 -6.13 4.81
CA PRO A 126 -1.82 -7.25 4.60
C PRO A 126 -1.16 -8.45 3.94
N ALA A 127 -0.27 -8.24 2.96
CA ALA A 127 0.46 -9.33 2.33
C ALA A 127 1.24 -10.17 3.37
N LEU A 128 1.90 -9.51 4.33
CA LEU A 128 2.60 -10.19 5.43
C LEU A 128 1.65 -11.09 6.24
N LYS A 129 0.47 -10.58 6.61
CA LYS A 129 -0.54 -11.37 7.35
C LYS A 129 -1.07 -12.55 6.57
N VAL A 130 -1.26 -12.36 5.27
CA VAL A 130 -1.74 -13.40 4.37
C VAL A 130 -0.71 -14.53 4.28
N VAL A 131 0.58 -14.24 4.01
CA VAL A 131 1.58 -15.31 3.83
C VAL A 131 1.92 -16.05 5.13
N GLN A 132 1.80 -15.41 6.30
CA GLN A 132 2.00 -16.07 7.61
C GLN A 132 1.12 -17.32 7.76
N ASN A 133 -0.13 -17.27 7.26
CA ASN A 133 -1.10 -18.36 7.37
C ASN A 133 -1.24 -19.17 6.07
N ASN A 134 -0.55 -18.80 5.01
CA ASN A 134 -0.67 -19.41 3.68
C ASN A 134 0.73 -19.71 3.11
N PRO A 135 1.35 -20.85 3.49
CA PRO A 135 2.74 -21.16 3.11
C PRO A 135 2.96 -21.37 1.60
N ASP A 136 1.87 -21.53 0.84
CA ASP A 136 1.89 -21.65 -0.62
C ASP A 136 1.95 -20.29 -1.34
N LEU A 137 1.75 -19.18 -0.62
CA LEU A 137 1.85 -17.82 -1.13
C LEU A 137 3.24 -17.25 -0.85
N VAL A 138 3.74 -16.40 -1.73
CA VAL A 138 5.02 -15.69 -1.58
C VAL A 138 4.89 -14.25 -2.05
N ILE A 139 5.50 -13.34 -1.30
CA ILE A 139 5.62 -11.92 -1.64
C ILE A 139 6.83 -11.75 -2.56
N MET A 140 6.69 -10.98 -3.64
CA MET A 140 7.84 -10.54 -4.46
C MET A 140 8.71 -9.56 -3.67
N ASP A 141 10.03 -9.70 -3.79
CA ASP A 141 10.99 -8.87 -3.06
C ASP A 141 10.99 -7.41 -3.54
N ASP A 142 10.57 -7.16 -4.79
CA ASP A 142 10.45 -5.83 -5.37
C ASP A 142 9.01 -5.29 -5.30
N ALA A 143 8.88 -4.05 -4.85
CA ALA A 143 7.61 -3.34 -4.83
C ALA A 143 7.35 -2.64 -6.15
N LEU A 144 6.08 -2.65 -6.58
CA LEU A 144 5.66 -1.98 -7.83
C LEU A 144 5.68 -0.47 -7.70
N THR A 145 5.22 0.05 -6.56
CA THR A 145 5.12 1.48 -6.31
C THR A 145 5.37 1.77 -4.84
N GLU A 146 5.72 3.03 -4.57
CA GLU A 146 5.75 3.60 -3.23
C GLU A 146 4.60 4.58 -3.07
N GLU A 147 3.86 4.49 -1.96
CA GLU A 147 2.71 5.37 -1.71
C GLU A 147 2.69 5.95 -0.30
N ASN A 148 1.96 7.06 -0.14
CA ASN A 148 1.71 7.71 1.15
C ASN A 148 0.26 7.48 1.56
N TYR A 149 0.04 7.03 2.79
CA TYR A 149 -1.31 6.87 3.33
C TYR A 149 -1.90 8.15 3.89
N ALA A 150 -3.22 8.27 3.75
CA ALA A 150 -3.98 9.42 4.17
C ALA A 150 -5.38 9.02 4.67
N PHE A 151 -5.88 9.75 5.66
CA PHE A 151 -7.29 9.67 6.05
C PHE A 151 -8.14 10.55 5.15
N GLY A 152 -9.12 9.96 4.48
CA GLY A 152 -10.07 10.67 3.63
C GLY A 152 -11.08 11.46 4.47
N ILE A 153 -11.18 12.76 4.22
CA ILE A 153 -12.21 13.63 4.85
C ILE A 153 -13.30 13.96 3.83
N LYS A 154 -14.54 13.99 4.32
CA LYS A 154 -15.71 14.39 3.51
C LYS A 154 -15.47 15.75 2.86
N LYS A 155 -15.65 15.81 1.53
CA LYS A 155 -15.46 17.03 0.74
C LYS A 155 -16.25 18.21 1.32
N GLY A 156 -15.56 19.35 1.44
CA GLY A 156 -16.10 20.60 1.99
C GLY A 156 -16.14 20.67 3.52
N ASN A 157 -15.59 19.68 4.22
CA ASN A 157 -15.44 19.72 5.68
C ASN A 157 -14.04 20.18 6.07
N ASP A 158 -13.71 21.41 5.72
CA ASP A 158 -12.37 21.98 5.90
C ASP A 158 -11.99 22.11 7.39
N GLU A 159 -12.97 22.39 8.26
CA GLU A 159 -12.77 22.45 9.71
C GLU A 159 -12.31 21.09 10.28
N LEU A 160 -12.96 19.99 9.86
CA LEU A 160 -12.55 18.65 10.28
C LEU A 160 -11.18 18.28 9.71
N LEU A 161 -10.92 18.63 8.45
CA LEU A 161 -9.63 18.40 7.80
C LEU A 161 -8.49 19.06 8.57
N GLU A 162 -8.64 20.34 8.92
CA GLU A 162 -7.64 21.10 9.68
C GLU A 162 -7.43 20.49 11.08
N ALA A 163 -8.51 20.16 11.78
CA ALA A 163 -8.43 19.58 13.12
C ALA A 163 -7.76 18.21 13.13
N VAL A 164 -8.10 17.32 12.19
CA VAL A 164 -7.48 15.99 12.05
C VAL A 164 -6.01 16.13 11.67
N ASN A 165 -5.66 17.02 10.74
CA ASN A 165 -4.27 17.27 10.37
C ASN A 165 -3.43 17.80 11.54
N ALA A 166 -3.98 18.71 12.34
CA ALA A 166 -3.30 19.20 13.54
C ALA A 166 -3.07 18.10 14.58
N ALA A 167 -4.07 17.23 14.78
CA ALA A 167 -3.97 16.08 15.66
C ALA A 167 -2.92 15.07 15.17
N LEU A 168 -2.99 14.64 13.91
CA LEU A 168 -2.03 13.72 13.30
C LEU A 168 -0.61 14.26 13.36
N LYS A 169 -0.43 15.56 13.10
CA LYS A 169 0.89 16.20 13.24
C LYS A 169 1.41 16.08 14.67
N THR A 170 0.57 16.33 15.67
CA THR A 170 0.97 16.22 17.08
C THR A 170 1.35 14.79 17.45
N LEU A 171 0.52 13.81 17.05
CA LEU A 171 0.76 12.38 17.28
C LEU A 171 2.00 11.86 16.53
N SER A 172 2.36 12.49 15.42
CA SER A 172 3.59 12.19 14.70
C SER A 172 4.80 12.79 15.40
N ASP A 173 4.70 14.06 15.83
CA ASP A 173 5.80 14.78 16.47
C ASP A 173 6.17 14.17 17.84
N ASP A 174 5.20 13.60 18.57
CA ASP A 174 5.40 12.98 19.88
C ASP A 174 5.72 11.47 19.83
N GLY A 175 5.67 10.86 18.64
CA GLY A 175 6.02 9.45 18.42
C GLY A 175 4.84 8.47 18.54
N THR A 176 3.65 8.93 18.93
CA THR A 176 2.47 8.07 19.12
C THR A 176 2.13 7.26 17.87
N LEU A 177 2.22 7.86 16.66
CA LEU A 177 1.93 7.12 15.42
C LEU A 177 2.87 5.92 15.21
N GLN A 178 4.16 6.09 15.50
CA GLN A 178 5.14 5.02 15.36
C GLN A 178 4.91 3.93 16.41
N GLU A 179 4.60 4.31 17.65
CA GLU A 179 4.27 3.35 18.72
C GLU A 179 3.05 2.50 18.37
N ILE A 180 2.00 3.12 17.80
CA ILE A 180 0.84 2.39 17.30
C ILE A 180 1.25 1.45 16.18
N PHE A 181 2.01 1.91 15.18
CA PHE A 181 2.45 1.06 14.08
C PHE A 181 3.25 -0.16 14.57
N ASP A 182 4.26 0.07 15.41
CA ASP A 182 5.12 -0.98 15.95
C ASP A 182 4.33 -1.99 16.79
N LYS A 183 3.32 -1.54 17.54
CA LYS A 183 2.43 -2.40 18.33
C LYS A 183 1.74 -3.44 17.45
N TYR A 184 1.18 -3.06 16.30
CA TYR A 184 0.44 -3.99 15.44
C TYR A 184 1.34 -4.81 14.49
N ILE A 185 2.51 -4.28 14.12
CA ILE A 185 3.48 -5.00 13.28
C ILE A 185 4.30 -6.01 14.09
N ASN A 186 4.69 -5.69 15.34
CA ASN A 186 5.60 -6.52 16.13
C ASN A 186 4.92 -7.34 17.23
N ASP A 187 3.77 -6.93 17.77
CA ASP A 187 3.10 -7.58 18.91
C ASP A 187 1.62 -7.88 18.63
N GLU A 188 1.38 -8.85 17.74
CA GLU A 188 0.06 -9.12 17.15
C GLU A 188 -0.99 -9.63 18.15
N GLU A 189 -0.58 -10.36 19.20
CA GLU A 189 -1.51 -11.12 20.05
C GLU A 189 -2.29 -10.22 21.03
N GLY A 190 -1.65 -9.14 21.50
CA GLY A 190 -2.23 -8.15 22.42
C GLY A 190 -2.67 -6.83 21.78
N ALA A 191 -2.38 -6.61 20.49
CA ALA A 191 -2.77 -5.38 19.81
C ALA A 191 -4.30 -5.21 19.80
N GLY A 192 -4.76 -3.97 20.01
CA GLY A 192 -6.17 -3.60 20.00
C GLY A 192 -7.02 -3.93 21.23
N ASP A 193 -6.49 -4.58 22.28
CA ASP A 193 -7.32 -5.00 23.44
C ASP A 193 -7.88 -3.86 24.30
N ASN A 194 -7.27 -2.68 24.25
CA ASN A 194 -7.63 -1.55 25.13
C ASN A 194 -7.64 -0.21 24.38
N ILE A 195 -8.24 -0.16 23.19
CA ILE A 195 -8.41 1.10 22.47
C ILE A 195 -9.40 1.99 23.24
N ASP A 196 -8.96 3.20 23.58
CA ASP A 196 -9.78 4.22 24.22
C ASP A 196 -10.56 5.01 23.16
N PHE A 197 -11.80 4.58 22.89
CA PHE A 197 -12.71 5.25 21.95
C PHE A 197 -13.25 6.60 22.47
N ASN A 198 -12.81 7.07 23.65
CA ASN A 198 -13.22 8.32 24.27
C ASN A 198 -14.76 8.43 24.43
N LYS A 199 -15.39 7.35 24.91
CA LYS A 199 -16.86 7.25 25.02
C LYS A 199 -17.43 8.31 25.97
N GLY A 200 -18.49 8.99 25.53
CA GLY A 200 -19.17 10.04 26.32
C GLY A 200 -18.46 11.40 26.31
N ALA A 201 -17.57 11.63 25.35
CA ALA A 201 -16.88 12.91 25.19
C ALA A 201 -17.83 14.09 24.98
N ALA A 202 -17.40 15.30 25.37
CA ALA A 202 -18.30 16.45 25.42
C ALA A 202 -18.55 17.08 24.04
N ASN A 203 -17.62 16.95 23.08
CA ASN A 203 -17.72 17.59 21.77
C ASN A 203 -18.33 16.69 20.69
N GLY A 204 -19.13 15.69 21.09
CA GLY A 204 -19.86 14.81 20.20
C GLY A 204 -18.99 13.73 19.56
N GLU A 205 -19.38 13.26 18.38
CA GLU A 205 -18.78 12.09 17.72
C GLU A 205 -17.80 12.48 16.61
N LEU A 206 -16.79 11.65 16.39
CA LEU A 206 -15.99 11.55 15.18
C LEU A 206 -16.34 10.21 14.52
N ILE A 207 -17.01 10.26 13.37
CA ILE A 207 -17.44 9.05 12.65
C ILE A 207 -16.35 8.66 11.65
N MET A 208 -15.81 7.46 11.80
CA MET A 208 -14.84 6.85 10.90
C MET A 208 -15.51 5.72 10.12
N GLY A 209 -15.58 5.86 8.80
CA GLY A 209 -15.94 4.75 7.92
C GLY A 209 -14.70 3.92 7.56
N THR A 210 -14.79 2.60 7.62
CA THR A 210 -13.70 1.68 7.24
C THR A 210 -14.26 0.31 6.81
N GLU A 211 -13.41 -0.56 6.25
CA GLU A 211 -13.68 -1.97 5.98
C GLU A 211 -12.76 -2.83 6.84
N SER A 212 -13.34 -3.57 7.78
CA SER A 212 -12.60 -4.35 8.78
C SER A 212 -11.94 -5.64 8.26
N GLY A 213 -11.61 -5.72 6.98
CA GLY A 213 -10.86 -6.82 6.37
C GLY A 213 -9.35 -6.58 6.34
N PHE A 214 -8.88 -5.36 6.42
CA PHE A 214 -7.54 -5.00 5.99
C PHE A 214 -6.47 -5.07 7.11
N ALA A 215 -6.28 -6.25 7.70
CA ALA A 215 -5.30 -6.45 8.77
C ALA A 215 -3.86 -6.13 8.28
N PRO A 216 -3.00 -5.44 9.06
CA PRO A 216 -3.19 -5.03 10.46
C PRO A 216 -3.82 -3.64 10.65
N TYR A 217 -4.18 -2.94 9.58
CA TYR A 217 -4.67 -1.57 9.63
C TYR A 217 -6.08 -1.50 10.21
N GLU A 218 -6.98 -2.35 9.73
CA GLU A 218 -8.33 -2.54 10.28
C GLU A 218 -8.71 -4.02 10.24
N MET A 219 -9.14 -4.55 11.36
CA MET A 219 -9.52 -5.94 11.49
C MET A 219 -10.54 -6.14 12.60
N ARG A 220 -11.28 -7.25 12.54
CA ARG A 220 -12.20 -7.63 13.62
C ARG A 220 -11.49 -8.42 14.71
N LYS A 221 -11.71 -8.03 15.96
CA LYS A 221 -11.41 -8.83 17.16
C LYS A 221 -12.70 -8.97 17.96
N GLY A 222 -13.36 -10.13 17.80
CA GLY A 222 -14.73 -10.32 18.27
C GLY A 222 -15.70 -9.36 17.57
N ASP A 223 -16.48 -8.63 18.37
CA ASP A 223 -17.47 -7.66 17.86
C ASP A 223 -16.88 -6.28 17.56
N GLN A 224 -15.61 -6.04 17.90
CA GLN A 224 -14.94 -4.76 17.72
C GLN A 224 -14.11 -4.72 16.44
N VAL A 225 -14.08 -3.55 15.81
CA VAL A 225 -13.07 -3.22 14.79
C VAL A 225 -11.89 -2.58 15.52
N ILE A 226 -10.69 -3.09 15.27
CA ILE A 226 -9.42 -2.66 15.85
C ILE A 226 -8.38 -2.55 14.73
N GLY A 227 -7.18 -2.04 15.04
CA GLY A 227 -6.08 -1.96 14.08
C GLY A 227 -5.35 -0.64 14.18
N ILE A 228 -4.31 -0.48 13.35
CA ILE A 228 -3.48 0.73 13.28
C ILE A 228 -4.36 1.96 13.04
N ASP A 229 -5.22 1.94 12.03
CA ASP A 229 -6.00 3.10 11.61
C ASP A 229 -7.06 3.46 12.66
N VAL A 230 -7.65 2.43 13.28
CA VAL A 230 -8.61 2.60 14.37
C VAL A 230 -7.98 3.24 15.58
N GLU A 231 -6.79 2.79 15.99
CA GLU A 231 -6.11 3.32 17.18
C GLU A 231 -5.55 4.73 16.94
N ILE A 232 -5.08 5.02 15.72
CA ILE A 232 -4.73 6.39 15.31
C ILE A 232 -5.96 7.30 15.42
N MET A 233 -7.10 6.89 14.84
CA MET A 233 -8.31 7.71 14.88
C MET A 233 -8.90 7.85 16.29
N ALA A 234 -8.68 6.87 17.17
CA ALA A 234 -9.06 6.96 18.57
C ALA A 234 -8.23 8.04 19.29
N ALA A 235 -6.92 8.08 19.03
CA ALA A 235 -6.04 9.12 19.53
C ALA A 235 -6.40 10.52 18.98
N VAL A 236 -6.72 10.61 17.69
CA VAL A 236 -7.24 11.84 17.07
C VAL A 236 -8.54 12.29 17.73
N ALA A 237 -9.53 11.40 17.87
CA ALA A 237 -10.81 11.71 18.50
C ALA A 237 -10.63 12.24 19.93
N LYS A 238 -9.74 11.60 20.70
CA LYS A 238 -9.39 12.03 22.06
C LYS A 238 -8.78 13.43 22.10
N SER A 239 -7.88 13.75 21.17
CA SER A 239 -7.28 15.10 21.08
C SER A 239 -8.31 16.20 20.80
N MET A 240 -9.44 15.84 20.18
CA MET A 240 -10.55 16.73 19.84
C MET A 240 -11.69 16.70 20.88
N ASP A 241 -11.54 15.93 21.96
CA ASP A 241 -12.60 15.64 22.94
C ASP A 241 -13.90 15.12 22.28
N LYS A 242 -13.74 14.19 21.34
CA LYS A 242 -14.82 13.49 20.63
C LYS A 242 -14.80 11.99 20.89
N GLU A 243 -15.98 11.38 20.89
CA GLU A 243 -16.13 9.92 20.89
C GLU A 243 -15.87 9.38 19.48
N LEU A 244 -14.99 8.39 19.33
CA LEU A 244 -14.81 7.71 18.05
C LEU A 244 -15.94 6.69 17.84
N VAL A 245 -16.68 6.85 16.74
CA VAL A 245 -17.70 5.91 16.28
C VAL A 245 -17.23 5.29 14.97
N ILE A 246 -17.18 3.96 14.90
CA ILE A 246 -16.78 3.23 13.71
C ILE A 246 -18.02 2.77 12.94
N GLU A 247 -18.07 3.12 11.67
CA GLU A 247 -19.00 2.56 10.69
C GLU A 247 -18.25 1.56 9.80
N ASP A 248 -18.37 0.27 10.12
CA ASP A 248 -17.83 -0.81 9.28
C ASP A 248 -18.72 -0.98 8.03
N MET A 249 -18.14 -0.71 6.87
CA MET A 249 -18.82 -0.66 5.58
C MET A 249 -17.99 -1.36 4.50
N ASN A 250 -18.63 -1.71 3.39
CA ASN A 250 -17.92 -2.15 2.19
C ASN A 250 -17.73 -0.92 1.29
N PHE A 251 -16.50 -0.70 0.82
CA PHE A 251 -16.20 0.22 -0.27
C PHE A 251 -15.88 -0.55 -1.56
#